data_AF-A0A970FQ09-F1
#
_entry.id   AF-A0A970FQ09-F1
#
_cell.length_a   1.000
_cell.length_b   1.000
_cell.length_c   1.000
_cell.angle_alpha   90.00
_cell.angle_beta   90.00
_cell.angle_gamma   90.00
#
_symmetry.space_group_name_H-M   'P 1'
#
loop_
_entity.id
_entity.type
_entity.pdbx_description
1 polymer ?
#
loop_
_entity_poly.entity_id
_entity_poly.type
_entity_poly.pdbx_seq_one_letter_code
_entity_poly.pdbx_strand_id
1 'polypeptide(L)'
;PLVCLSDNLSIDKTKLNEIVKDIYRLLPHKEYHDILQLFLDLLQVVRKRIFENNAQPDKALIVRIGEMLSYYIKKVIFIKKKEGVPYFINQLYDLFKVSFDIDFGKMVSFSEEKEVTE
;
A
#
# COMPACT_ATOMS: atom_id res chain seq x y z
N PRO A 1 2.26 13.55 -8.65
CA PRO A 1 1.49 13.20 -7.41
C PRO A 1 2.38 12.73 -6.26
N LEU A 2 3.25 11.74 -6.49
CA LEU A 2 4.18 11.19 -5.49
C LEU A 2 5.18 12.22 -4.93
N VAL A 3 5.71 13.11 -5.78
CA VAL A 3 6.62 14.20 -5.39
C VAL A 3 5.98 15.21 -4.42
N CYS A 4 4.67 15.40 -4.45
CA CYS A 4 3.98 16.31 -3.53
C CYS A 4 3.69 15.67 -2.16
N LEU A 5 3.79 14.34 -2.07
CA LEU A 5 3.53 13.58 -0.85
C LEU A 5 4.84 13.16 -0.16
N SER A 6 5.99 13.19 -0.85
CA SER A 6 7.28 12.85 -0.26
C SER A 6 7.64 13.73 0.94
N ASP A 7 7.36 15.03 0.84
CA ASP A 7 7.67 16.00 1.90
C ASP A 7 6.82 15.79 3.15
N ASN A 8 5.57 15.34 2.98
CA ASN A 8 4.65 15.09 4.09
C ASN A 8 4.73 13.67 4.65
N LEU A 9 5.13 12.69 3.84
CA LEU A 9 5.32 11.29 4.24
C LEU A 9 6.76 11.01 4.72
N SER A 10 7.61 12.04 4.82
CA SER A 10 9.04 11.90 5.16
C SER A 10 9.77 10.87 4.28
N ILE A 11 9.35 10.74 3.01
CA ILE A 11 9.98 9.86 2.04
C ILE A 11 11.12 10.66 1.41
N ASP A 12 12.37 10.33 1.75
CA ASP A 12 13.51 10.95 1.09
C ASP A 12 13.53 10.62 -0.42
N LYS A 13 14.28 11.41 -1.20
CA LYS A 13 14.37 11.24 -2.66
C LYS A 13 14.88 9.87 -3.09
N THR A 14 15.73 9.23 -2.28
CA THR A 14 16.28 7.89 -2.52
C THR A 14 15.19 6.84 -2.38
N LYS A 15 14.44 6.85 -1.26
CA LYS A 15 13.31 5.95 -1.01
C LYS A 15 12.22 6.12 -2.07
N LEU A 16 11.96 7.37 -2.50
CA LEU A 16 11.01 7.65 -3.57
C LEU A 16 11.40 7.00 -4.90
N ASN A 17 12.68 7.10 -5.29
CA ASN A 17 13.18 6.48 -6.52
C ASN A 17 13.05 4.96 -6.49
N GLU A 18 13.34 4.32 -5.35
CA GLU A 18 13.21 2.87 -5.22
C GLU A 18 11.74 2.42 -5.27
N ILE A 19 10.82 3.16 -4.64
CA ILE A 19 9.37 2.92 -4.76
C ILE A 19 8.94 3.00 -6.23
N VAL A 20 9.42 4.02 -6.96
CA VAL A 20 9.08 4.20 -8.38
C VAL A 20 9.63 3.05 -9.23
N LYS A 21 10.86 2.58 -8.97
CA LYS A 21 11.42 1.40 -9.64
C LYS A 21 10.57 0.15 -9.40
N ASP A 22 10.15 -0.08 -8.16
CA ASP A 22 9.27 -1.19 -7.81
C ASP A 22 7.93 -1.10 -8.55
N ILE A 23 7.31 0.08 -8.60
CA ILE A 23 6.07 0.31 -9.35
C ILE A 23 6.28 0.01 -10.84
N TYR A 24 7.39 0.44 -11.44
CA TYR A 24 7.69 0.15 -12.84
C TYR A 24 7.89 -1.34 -13.13
N ARG A 25 8.32 -2.14 -12.15
CA ARG A 25 8.35 -3.60 -12.28
C ARG A 25 6.96 -4.20 -12.28
N LEU A 26 6.05 -3.70 -11.44
CA LEU A 26 4.68 -4.22 -11.34
C LEU A 26 3.78 -3.77 -12.51
N LEU A 27 4.02 -2.58 -13.06
CA LEU A 27 3.14 -1.92 -14.03
C LEU A 27 2.83 -2.75 -15.30
N PRO A 28 3.77 -3.50 -15.91
CA PRO A 28 3.49 -4.32 -17.09
C PRO A 28 2.53 -5.48 -16.81
N HIS A 29 2.42 -5.92 -15.56
CA HIS A 29 1.64 -7.09 -15.17
C HIS A 29 0.23 -6.68 -14.74
N LYS A 30 -0.75 -6.90 -15.62
CA LYS A 30 -2.17 -6.56 -15.36
C LYS A 30 -2.70 -7.20 -14.08
N GLU A 31 -2.18 -8.36 -13.72
CA GLU A 31 -2.52 -9.05 -12.47
C GLU A 31 -2.12 -8.27 -11.21
N TYR A 32 -1.32 -7.20 -11.29
CA TYR A 32 -0.94 -6.34 -10.16
C TYR A 32 -1.59 -4.95 -10.20
N HIS A 33 -2.42 -4.65 -11.19
CA HIS A 33 -2.98 -3.31 -11.36
C HIS A 33 -3.90 -2.90 -10.23
N ASP A 34 -4.60 -3.84 -9.62
CA ASP A 34 -5.45 -3.61 -8.46
C ASP A 34 -4.68 -3.28 -7.18
N ILE A 35 -3.49 -3.86 -6.95
CA ILE A 35 -2.64 -3.47 -5.82
C ILE A 35 -2.02 -2.09 -6.04
N LEU A 36 -1.68 -1.77 -7.30
CA LEU A 36 -1.26 -0.43 -7.68
C LEU A 36 -2.41 0.59 -7.50
N GLN A 37 -3.65 0.20 -7.84
CA GLN A 37 -4.82 1.03 -7.61
C GLN A 37 -5.06 1.25 -6.11
N LEU A 38 -4.97 0.20 -5.29
CA LEU A 38 -5.04 0.31 -3.83
C LEU A 38 -4.01 1.31 -3.29
N PHE A 39 -2.77 1.23 -3.78
CA PHE A 39 -1.72 2.17 -3.40
C PHE A 39 -2.09 3.62 -3.73
N LEU A 40 -2.64 3.87 -4.91
CA LEU A 40 -3.12 5.20 -5.31
C LEU A 40 -4.31 5.68 -4.46
N ASP A 41 -5.25 4.80 -4.16
CA ASP A 41 -6.42 5.11 -3.32
C ASP A 41 -5.97 5.53 -1.92
N LEU A 42 -5.01 4.82 -1.32
CA LEU A 42 -4.43 5.18 -0.02
C LEU A 42 -3.69 6.52 -0.07
N LEU A 43 -2.90 6.77 -1.12
CA LEU A 43 -2.26 8.08 -1.31
C LEU A 43 -3.27 9.21 -1.39
N GLN A 44 -4.42 9.00 -2.02
CA GLN A 44 -5.49 9.99 -2.08
C GLN A 44 -6.11 10.23 -0.69
N VAL A 45 -6.32 9.19 0.11
CA VAL A 45 -6.79 9.32 1.50
C VAL A 45 -5.82 10.18 2.32
N VAL A 46 -4.53 9.87 2.24
CA VAL A 46 -3.49 10.65 2.92
C VAL A 46 -3.47 12.10 2.44
N ARG A 47 -3.52 12.32 1.12
CA ARG A 47 -3.55 13.67 0.53
C ARG A 47 -4.74 14.47 1.05
N LYS A 48 -5.95 13.91 1.02
CA LYS A 48 -7.15 14.60 1.51
C LYS A 48 -7.03 14.95 2.99
N ARG A 49 -6.51 14.04 3.81
CA ARG A 49 -6.31 14.32 5.23
C ARG A 49 -5.36 15.50 5.48
N ILE A 50 -4.25 15.56 4.75
CA ILE A 50 -3.23 16.61 4.90
C ILE A 50 -3.75 17.96 4.40
N PHE A 51 -4.39 18.00 3.22
CA PHE A 51 -4.69 19.25 2.53
C PHE A 51 -6.12 19.76 2.72
N GLU A 52 -7.07 18.93 3.16
CA GLU A 52 -8.50 19.28 3.24
C GLU A 52 -9.03 19.33 4.69
N ASN A 53 -8.22 19.76 5.67
CA ASN A 53 -8.63 19.96 7.07
C ASN A 53 -9.39 18.76 7.68
N ASN A 54 -8.80 17.56 7.67
CA ASN A 54 -9.43 16.34 8.20
C ASN A 54 -10.74 15.94 7.51
N ALA A 55 -10.88 16.23 6.21
CA ALA A 55 -11.93 15.60 5.39
C ALA A 55 -11.92 14.08 5.63
N GLN A 56 -13.06 13.54 6.06
CA GLN A 56 -13.15 12.12 6.33
C GLN A 56 -12.90 11.33 5.03
N PRO A 57 -12.18 10.19 5.11
CA PRO A 57 -12.03 9.33 3.94
C PRO A 57 -13.41 8.90 3.47
N ASP A 58 -13.55 8.69 2.16
CA ASP A 58 -14.80 8.19 1.58
C ASP A 58 -15.17 6.86 2.25
N LYS A 59 -16.31 6.83 2.96
CA LYS A 59 -16.77 5.66 3.69
C LYS A 59 -16.93 4.45 2.78
N ALA A 60 -17.31 4.64 1.51
CA ALA A 60 -17.42 3.55 0.54
C ALA A 60 -16.05 2.93 0.23
N LEU A 61 -14.99 3.75 0.15
CA LEU A 61 -13.63 3.28 -0.05
C LEU A 61 -13.14 2.47 1.15
N ILE A 62 -13.39 2.94 2.38
CA ILE A 62 -13.01 2.22 3.60
C ILE A 62 -13.66 0.84 3.64
N VAL A 63 -14.98 0.78 3.42
CA VAL A 63 -15.74 -0.48 3.43
C VAL A 63 -15.20 -1.45 2.38
N ARG A 64 -15.01 -0.98 1.15
CA ARG A 64 -14.47 -1.81 0.05
C ARG A 64 -13.09 -2.37 0.36
N ILE A 65 -12.19 -1.56 0.92
CA ILE A 65 -10.85 -2.02 1.31
C ILE A 65 -10.93 -3.04 2.45
N GLY A 66 -11.82 -2.83 3.42
CA GLY A 66 -12.07 -3.77 4.52
C GLY A 66 -12.55 -5.13 4.04
N GLU A 67 -13.53 -5.17 3.13
CA GLU A 67 -14.06 -6.41 2.54
C GLU A 67 -12.99 -7.18 1.74
N MET A 68 -12.12 -6.45 1.04
CA MET A 68 -11.07 -7.01 0.20
C MET A 68 -9.74 -7.25 0.95
N LEU A 69 -9.70 -7.02 2.27
CA LEU A 69 -8.46 -7.00 3.04
C LEU A 69 -7.72 -8.34 2.98
N SER A 70 -8.43 -9.46 3.16
CA SER A 70 -7.84 -10.80 3.08
C SER A 70 -7.25 -11.10 1.70
N TYR A 71 -7.93 -10.64 0.64
CA TYR A 71 -7.44 -10.75 -0.73
C TYR A 71 -6.13 -9.97 -0.91
N TYR A 72 -6.07 -8.72 -0.43
CA TYR A 72 -4.86 -7.91 -0.54
C TYR A 72 -3.69 -8.47 0.27
N ILE A 73 -3.94 -9.07 1.44
CA ILE A 73 -2.92 -9.76 2.22
C ILE A 73 -2.28 -10.87 1.39
N LYS A 74 -3.09 -11.81 0.87
CA LYS A 74 -2.58 -12.92 0.04
C LYS A 74 -1.84 -12.42 -1.19
N LYS A 75 -2.34 -11.36 -1.81
CA LYS A 75 -1.72 -10.76 -2.99
C LYS A 75 -0.36 -10.14 -2.69
N VAL A 76 -0.22 -9.46 -1.56
CA VAL A 76 1.05 -8.89 -1.11
C VAL A 76 2.06 -10.00 -0.80
N ILE A 77 1.64 -11.08 -0.13
CA ILE A 77 2.49 -12.26 0.11
C ILE A 77 3.02 -12.81 -1.20
N PHE A 78 2.13 -13.01 -2.18
CA PHE A 78 2.50 -13.50 -3.51
C PHE A 78 3.50 -12.58 -4.22
N ILE A 79 3.23 -11.28 -4.28
CA ILE A 79 4.09 -10.29 -4.92
C ILE A 79 5.46 -10.22 -4.23
N LYS A 80 5.49 -10.26 -2.89
CA LYS A 80 6.72 -10.25 -2.09
C LYS A 80 7.59 -11.47 -2.40
N LYS A 81 6.99 -12.66 -2.55
CA LYS A 81 7.69 -13.91 -2.91
C LYS A 81 8.18 -13.91 -4.36
N LYS A 82 7.44 -13.30 -5.30
CA LYS A 82 7.68 -13.45 -6.75
C LYS A 82 8.45 -12.29 -7.39
N GLU A 83 8.14 -11.05 -7.04
CA GLU A 83 8.55 -9.86 -7.82
C GLU A 83 9.70 -9.07 -7.18
N GLY A 84 10.02 -9.31 -5.90
CA GLY A 84 11.14 -8.65 -5.22
C GLY A 84 11.01 -7.13 -5.19
N VAL A 85 9.86 -6.62 -4.75
CA VAL A 85 9.49 -5.18 -4.71
C VAL A 85 9.33 -4.66 -3.27
N PRO A 86 10.40 -4.71 -2.43
CA PRO A 86 10.29 -4.44 -1.01
C PRO A 86 9.93 -2.99 -0.67
N TYR A 87 10.33 -2.01 -1.49
CA TYR A 87 10.09 -0.60 -1.22
C TYR A 87 8.62 -0.25 -1.45
N PHE A 88 8.01 -0.77 -2.52
CA PHE A 88 6.58 -0.64 -2.76
C PHE A 88 5.76 -1.28 -1.63
N ILE A 89 6.11 -2.51 -1.21
CA ILE A 89 5.40 -3.21 -0.14
C ILE A 89 5.53 -2.49 1.20
N ASN A 90 6.73 -2.05 1.58
CA ASN A 90 6.91 -1.29 2.82
C ASN A 90 6.14 0.04 2.78
N GLN A 91 6.15 0.74 1.65
CA GLN A 91 5.38 1.96 1.51
C GLN A 91 3.88 1.70 1.59
N LEU A 92 3.40 0.56 1.08
CA LEU A 92 2.01 0.16 1.21
C LEU A 92 1.64 -0.04 2.70
N TYR A 93 2.53 -0.63 3.51
CA TYR A 93 2.32 -0.78 4.95
C TYR A 93 2.23 0.57 5.65
N ASP A 94 3.17 1.46 5.36
CA ASP A 94 3.18 2.83 5.88
C ASP A 94 1.86 3.54 5.55
N LEU A 95 1.37 3.38 4.31
CA LEU A 95 0.12 3.98 3.87
C LEU A 95 -1.11 3.40 4.57
N PHE A 96 -1.18 2.10 4.83
CA PHE A 96 -2.27 1.52 5.62
C PHE A 96 -2.28 2.06 7.06
N LYS A 97 -1.09 2.15 7.67
CA LYS A 97 -0.95 2.69 9.02
C LYS A 97 -1.40 4.15 9.09
N VAL A 98 -0.94 4.98 8.17
CA VAL A 98 -1.33 6.40 8.15
C VAL A 98 -2.80 6.55 7.74
N SER A 99 -3.31 5.80 6.78
CA SER A 99 -4.68 5.98 6.26
C SER A 99 -5.76 5.47 7.21
N PHE A 100 -5.54 4.32 7.85
CA PHE A 100 -6.60 3.62 8.60
C PHE A 100 -6.19 3.22 10.02
N ASP A 101 -4.98 3.55 10.46
CA ASP A 101 -4.38 3.06 11.71
C ASP A 101 -4.28 1.51 11.79
N ILE A 102 -4.22 0.86 10.62
CA ILE A 102 -4.12 -0.60 10.50
C ILE A 102 -2.65 -1.01 10.36
N ASP A 103 -2.20 -1.93 11.20
CA ASP A 103 -0.91 -2.60 11.06
C ASP A 103 -1.00 -3.74 10.04
N PHE A 104 -1.05 -3.35 8.76
CA PHE A 104 -1.19 -4.29 7.65
C PHE A 104 0.03 -5.20 7.50
N GLY A 105 1.23 -4.70 7.83
CA GLY A 105 2.46 -5.49 7.84
C GLY A 105 2.36 -6.67 8.82
N LYS A 106 1.87 -6.44 10.04
CA LYS A 106 1.63 -7.51 11.02
C LYS A 106 0.60 -8.53 10.54
N MET A 107 -0.47 -8.10 9.87
CA MET A 107 -1.46 -9.00 9.29
C MET A 107 -0.89 -9.89 8.19
N VAL A 108 -0.02 -9.32 7.35
CA VAL A 108 0.72 -10.07 6.33
C VAL A 108 1.62 -11.11 6.97
N SER A 109 2.48 -10.71 7.92
CA SER A 109 3.40 -11.65 8.59
C SER A 109 2.67 -12.80 9.29
N PHE A 110 1.58 -12.50 10.00
CA PHE A 110 0.76 -13.53 10.65
C PHE A 110 0.13 -14.52 9.65
N SER A 111 -0.22 -14.04 8.45
CA SER A 111 -0.76 -14.89 7.40
C SER A 111 0.34 -15.73 6.71
N GLU A 112 1.54 -15.18 6.55
CA GLU A 112 2.71 -15.92 6.07
C GLU A 112 3.08 -17.08 7.00
N GLU A 113 3.02 -16.87 8.32
CA GLU A 113 3.30 -17.92 9.32
C GLU A 113 2.30 -19.08 9.26
N LYS A 114 1.03 -18.78 8.97
CA LYS A 114 -0.03 -19.79 8.80
C LYS A 114 0.15 -20.62 7.54
N GLU A 115 0.56 -20.02 6.42
CA GLU A 115 0.86 -20.76 5.19
C GLU A 115 2.06 -21.73 5.31
N VAL A 116 2.94 -21.53 6.31
CA VAL A 116 4.11 -22.38 6.57
C VAL A 116 3.79 -23.53 7.54
N THR A 117 2.68 -23.44 8.26
CA THR A 117 2.25 -24.44 9.27
C THR A 117 1.15 -25.39 8.80
N GLU A 118 0.64 -25.21 7.59
CA GLU A 118 -0.25 -26.14 6.85
C GLU A 118 0.55 -26.94 5.80
#